data_AF-A0A954A2P4-F1
#
_entry.id   AF-A0A954A2P4-F1
#
_cell.length_a   1.000
_cell.length_b   1.000
_cell.length_c   1.000
_cell.angle_alpha   90.00
_cell.angle_beta   90.00
_cell.angle_gamma   90.00
#
_symmetry.space_group_name_H-M   'P 1'
#
loop_
_entity.id
_entity.type
_entity.pdbx_description
1 polymer ?
#
loop_
_entity_poly.entity_id
_entity_poly.type
_entity_poly.pdbx_seq_one_letter_code
_entity_poly.pdbx_strand_id
1 'polypeptide(L)'
;MRHLTSLLVAAFFAPAAHGQARVDPTVAQKWASVVEWIGFWEASETRTYTYRNSRNAALWANTVQDAQTSSRFRLRRASAGVSTDPTAGEFEWVGTGVERWISSESSAESGASAHDTRTVGAGRVASSAVTFRIKLKEGLAAFGPGANDASPTGQTSGWIGAEPNRRSVSRTTPLLRAVPTLYKGDQRSGWWDFRAPPGVITFADDRTTQKTEGDGTHGYVYRGRVVLSPVYAELECAVTIEGYADWLPKGSIRDPEKPGSALFARAVLRSKNGRSEDIPEVDRFRFELLDTSREPGVCLNWPLAAKDKDFDLRLADFAGHSGGLDPAAVQRFLRDWGAKAAGNRDPASLLGGVPQFAFPVVTDKGQRGEVVGPPKDQSGQPFADAAIECLDFGAKSELRVVCILKDGREILGLMKSEGGEQDIVRLPRRRGPDWVAAKWCEDQKVV
;
A
#
# COMPACT_ATOMS: atom_id res chain seq x y z
N MET A 1 -5.32 -64.91 26.91
CA MET A 1 -3.94 -64.42 27.09
C MET A 1 -3.69 -63.33 26.05
N ARG A 2 -3.25 -62.14 26.49
CA ARG A 2 -3.08 -60.84 25.79
C ARG A 2 -4.42 -60.12 25.53
N HIS A 3 -4.92 -59.24 26.42
CA HIS A 3 -4.54 -57.83 26.72
C HIS A 3 -4.55 -56.95 25.43
N LEU A 4 -5.19 -55.77 25.32
CA LEU A 4 -5.54 -54.71 26.27
C LEU A 4 -6.69 -53.84 25.70
N THR A 5 -7.57 -53.43 26.62
CA THR A 5 -8.30 -52.17 26.81
C THR A 5 -8.11 -51.02 25.79
N SER A 6 -9.21 -50.48 25.27
CA SER A 6 -9.36 -49.06 24.91
C SER A 6 -10.81 -48.63 25.13
N LEU A 7 -11.05 -47.99 26.28
CA LEU A 7 -12.25 -47.18 26.53
C LEU A 7 -12.15 -45.93 25.64
N LEU A 8 -13.05 -45.80 24.66
CA LEU A 8 -13.30 -44.52 24.02
C LEU A 8 -14.41 -43.81 24.82
N VAL A 9 -14.02 -42.78 25.57
CA VAL A 9 -14.96 -41.82 26.17
C VAL A 9 -15.54 -40.99 25.01
N ALA A 10 -16.80 -41.27 24.65
CA ALA A 10 -17.58 -40.38 23.79
C ALA A 10 -17.93 -39.12 24.59
N ALA A 11 -17.05 -38.12 24.56
CA ALA A 11 -17.40 -36.78 24.97
C ALA A 11 -18.39 -36.21 23.93
N PHE A 12 -19.68 -36.23 24.27
CA PHE A 12 -20.68 -35.41 23.57
C PHE A 12 -20.30 -33.94 23.75
N PHE A 13 -19.59 -33.37 22.78
CA PHE A 13 -19.57 -31.93 22.60
C PHE A 13 -20.96 -31.53 22.09
N ALA A 14 -21.83 -31.12 23.00
CA ALA A 14 -22.97 -30.30 22.62
C ALA A 14 -22.42 -29.03 21.95
N PRO A 15 -22.92 -28.63 20.75
CA PRO A 15 -22.56 -27.33 20.20
C PRO A 15 -22.99 -26.28 21.23
N ALA A 16 -22.02 -25.53 21.74
CA ALA A 16 -22.32 -24.38 22.59
C ALA A 16 -23.31 -23.51 21.83
N ALA A 17 -24.48 -23.26 22.41
CA ALA A 17 -25.42 -22.30 21.89
C ALA A 17 -24.67 -20.95 21.83
N HIS A 18 -24.16 -20.59 20.66
CA HIS A 18 -23.60 -19.27 20.39
C HIS A 18 -24.77 -18.29 20.48
N GLY A 19 -25.06 -17.82 21.69
CA GLY A 19 -25.96 -16.70 21.91
C GLY A 19 -25.51 -15.59 20.98
N GLN A 20 -26.38 -15.20 20.05
CA GLN A 20 -26.09 -14.15 19.07
C GLN A 20 -25.71 -12.88 19.83
N ALA A 21 -24.41 -12.59 19.89
CA ALA A 21 -23.93 -11.35 20.48
C ALA A 21 -24.54 -10.20 19.69
N ARG A 22 -25.34 -9.36 20.35
CA ARG A 22 -25.84 -8.14 19.73
C ARG A 22 -24.64 -7.24 19.45
N VAL A 23 -24.52 -6.79 18.20
CA VAL A 23 -23.53 -5.78 17.80
C VAL A 23 -23.87 -4.50 18.54
N ASP A 24 -22.85 -3.84 19.09
CA ASP A 24 -22.99 -2.51 19.69
C ASP A 24 -23.54 -1.53 18.62
N PRO A 25 -24.72 -0.91 18.84
CA PRO A 25 -25.31 0.03 17.90
C PRO A 25 -24.38 1.18 17.52
N THR A 26 -23.49 1.60 18.43
CA THR A 26 -22.52 2.67 18.17
C THR A 26 -21.48 2.24 17.14
N VAL A 27 -21.03 0.98 17.18
CA VAL A 27 -20.12 0.39 16.20
C VAL A 27 -20.82 0.30 14.84
N ALA A 28 -22.05 -0.22 14.81
CA ALA A 28 -22.83 -0.31 13.57
C ALA A 28 -23.03 1.05 12.91
N GLN A 29 -23.32 2.10 13.70
CA GLN A 29 -23.45 3.47 13.20
C GLN A 29 -22.14 4.01 12.62
N LYS A 30 -20.99 3.71 13.23
CA LYS A 30 -19.68 4.10 12.67
C LYS A 30 -19.38 3.40 11.35
N TRP A 31 -19.72 2.12 11.20
CA TRP A 31 -19.64 1.43 9.91
C TRP A 31 -20.62 2.04 8.89
N ALA A 32 -21.80 2.46 9.35
CA ALA A 32 -22.79 3.11 8.52
C ALA A 32 -22.36 4.49 7.99
N SER A 33 -21.41 5.19 8.64
CA SER A 33 -20.87 6.46 8.13
C SER A 33 -19.81 6.30 7.03
N VAL A 34 -19.33 5.08 6.77
CA VAL A 34 -18.42 4.81 5.64
C VAL A 34 -19.20 4.77 4.33
N VAL A 35 -19.07 5.83 3.53
CA VAL A 35 -19.79 6.00 2.25
C VAL A 35 -19.08 5.33 1.09
N GLU A 36 -17.76 5.21 1.18
CA GLU A 36 -16.91 4.62 0.14
C GLU A 36 -15.70 3.97 0.80
N TRP A 37 -15.13 2.96 0.14
CA TRP A 37 -13.82 2.42 0.46
C TRP A 37 -12.87 2.70 -0.70
N ILE A 38 -11.69 3.23 -0.39
CA ILE A 38 -10.58 3.27 -1.33
C ILE A 38 -9.75 2.02 -1.10
N GLY A 39 -9.65 1.22 -2.14
CA GLY A 39 -8.95 -0.05 -2.12
C GLY A 39 -7.70 -0.02 -2.97
N PHE A 40 -6.67 -0.67 -2.46
CA PHE A 40 -5.45 -0.97 -3.17
C PHE A 40 -5.21 -2.47 -3.08
N TRP A 41 -4.81 -3.11 -4.17
CA TRP A 41 -4.25 -4.45 -4.10
C TRP A 41 -2.91 -4.53 -4.79
N GLU A 42 -2.09 -5.46 -4.32
CA GLU A 42 -0.89 -5.96 -4.96
C GLU A 42 -0.90 -7.48 -4.90
N ALA A 43 -0.47 -8.12 -5.97
CA ALA A 43 -0.21 -9.54 -6.00
C ALA A 43 1.08 -9.80 -6.77
N SER A 44 1.89 -10.72 -6.28
CA SER A 44 3.02 -11.29 -7.01
C SER A 44 2.88 -12.80 -7.01
N GLU A 45 3.13 -13.40 -8.17
CA GLU A 45 3.15 -14.84 -8.34
C GLU A 45 4.45 -15.23 -9.06
N THR A 46 5.23 -16.11 -8.46
CA THR A 46 6.37 -16.77 -9.10
C THR A 46 6.02 -18.24 -9.26
N ARG A 47 6.08 -18.74 -10.50
CA ARG A 47 5.93 -20.15 -10.82
C ARG A 47 7.25 -20.68 -11.34
N THR A 48 7.63 -21.86 -10.87
CA THR A 48 8.81 -22.57 -11.34
C THR A 48 8.37 -23.93 -11.84
N TYR A 49 8.70 -24.22 -13.09
CA TYR A 49 8.42 -25.49 -13.74
C TYR A 49 9.75 -26.15 -14.08
N THR A 50 10.04 -27.26 -13.40
CA THR A 50 11.18 -28.11 -13.76
C THR A 50 10.63 -29.41 -14.32
N TYR A 51 10.89 -29.70 -15.58
CA TYR A 51 10.49 -30.98 -16.20
C TYR A 51 11.68 -31.69 -16.84
N ARG A 52 11.61 -33.02 -16.80
CA ARG A 52 12.53 -33.87 -17.56
C ARG A 52 12.01 -33.98 -18.98
N ASN A 53 12.89 -33.84 -19.97
CA ASN A 53 12.46 -34.02 -21.35
C ASN A 53 12.15 -35.49 -21.60
N SER A 54 10.89 -35.80 -21.93
CA SER A 54 10.42 -37.16 -22.19
C SER A 54 11.13 -37.86 -23.35
N ARG A 55 11.77 -37.10 -24.25
CA ARG A 55 12.55 -37.65 -25.39
C ARG A 55 14.02 -37.86 -25.08
N ASN A 56 14.55 -37.23 -24.02
CA ASN A 56 15.94 -37.39 -23.61
C ASN A 56 16.07 -37.14 -22.12
N ALA A 57 16.23 -38.21 -21.33
CA ALA A 57 16.31 -38.15 -19.88
C ALA A 57 17.49 -37.31 -19.34
N ALA A 58 18.45 -36.96 -20.20
CA ALA A 58 19.57 -36.06 -19.89
C ALA A 58 19.23 -34.58 -20.07
N LEU A 59 18.13 -34.23 -20.75
CA LEU A 59 17.72 -32.84 -20.98
C LEU A 59 16.71 -32.39 -19.92
N TRP A 60 16.99 -31.23 -19.33
CA TRP A 60 16.15 -30.59 -18.33
C TRP A 60 15.74 -29.22 -18.85
N ALA A 61 14.49 -28.87 -18.63
CA ALA A 61 13.99 -27.54 -18.89
C ALA A 61 13.52 -26.92 -17.58
N ASN A 62 13.90 -25.66 -17.38
CA ASN A 62 13.46 -24.86 -16.27
C ASN A 62 12.77 -23.60 -16.82
N THR A 63 11.50 -23.44 -16.49
CA THR A 63 10.72 -22.25 -16.81
C THR A 63 10.35 -21.54 -15.51
N VAL A 64 10.75 -20.28 -15.40
CA VAL A 64 10.31 -19.39 -14.33
C VAL A 64 9.35 -18.37 -14.91
N GLN A 65 8.15 -18.28 -14.36
CA GLN A 65 7.17 -17.25 -14.69
C GLN A 65 6.98 -16.36 -13.47
N ASP A 66 7.26 -15.07 -13.62
CA ASP A 66 6.95 -14.07 -12.61
C ASP A 66 5.81 -13.20 -13.11
N ALA A 67 4.81 -12.97 -12.26
CA ALA A 67 3.73 -12.05 -12.52
C ALA A 67 3.57 -11.11 -11.32
N GLN A 68 3.38 -9.83 -11.60
CA GLN A 68 3.07 -8.81 -10.60
C GLN A 68 1.86 -8.03 -11.08
N THR A 69 0.86 -7.91 -10.22
CA THR A 69 -0.36 -7.18 -10.47
C THR A 69 -0.56 -6.16 -9.37
N SER A 70 -0.96 -4.95 -9.72
CA SER A 70 -1.39 -3.93 -8.77
C SER A 70 -2.65 -3.26 -9.27
N SER A 71 -3.58 -2.95 -8.37
CA SER A 71 -4.80 -2.24 -8.72
C SER A 71 -5.19 -1.22 -7.67
N ARG A 72 -5.88 -0.18 -8.14
CA ARG A 72 -6.65 0.73 -7.29
C ARG A 72 -8.11 0.63 -7.64
N PHE A 73 -8.97 0.60 -6.64
CA PHE A 73 -10.42 0.50 -6.83
C PHE A 73 -11.17 1.35 -5.80
N ARG A 74 -12.40 1.72 -6.13
CA ARG A 74 -13.31 2.44 -5.24
C ARG A 74 -14.57 1.62 -5.07
N LEU A 75 -14.93 1.30 -3.84
CA LEU A 75 -16.14 0.56 -3.52
C LEU A 75 -17.17 1.52 -2.90
N ARG A 76 -18.32 1.66 -3.54
CA ARG A 76 -19.42 2.48 -3.03
C ARG A 76 -20.49 1.59 -2.45
N ARG A 77 -21.24 2.10 -1.48
CA ARG A 77 -22.32 1.35 -0.85
C ARG A 77 -23.32 0.89 -1.93
N ALA A 78 -23.67 -0.39 -1.93
CA ALA A 78 -24.62 -0.95 -2.88
C ALA A 78 -25.99 -0.29 -2.69
N SER A 79 -26.60 0.18 -3.78
CA SER A 79 -27.84 0.97 -3.76
C SER A 79 -29.13 0.12 -3.77
N ALA A 80 -29.04 -1.22 -3.89
CA ALA A 80 -30.22 -2.08 -4.01
C ALA A 80 -30.00 -3.51 -3.47
N GLY A 81 -31.02 -4.05 -2.79
CA GLY A 81 -31.20 -5.50 -2.54
C GLY A 81 -30.56 -6.09 -1.29
N VAL A 82 -29.58 -5.42 -0.67
CA VAL A 82 -29.07 -5.78 0.66
C VAL A 82 -29.73 -4.87 1.67
N SER A 83 -30.32 -5.45 2.72
CA SER A 83 -30.89 -4.68 3.83
C SER A 83 -29.83 -3.71 4.34
N THR A 84 -29.99 -2.42 4.04
CA THR A 84 -29.16 -1.35 4.60
C THR A 84 -29.53 -1.07 6.06
N ASP A 85 -30.33 -1.93 6.69
CA ASP A 85 -30.68 -1.82 8.08
C ASP A 85 -29.38 -1.88 8.92
N PRO A 86 -28.91 -0.74 9.46
CA PRO A 86 -27.68 -0.71 10.23
C PRO A 86 -27.80 -1.60 11.48
N THR A 87 -29.02 -1.92 11.93
CA THR A 87 -29.29 -2.82 13.05
C THR A 87 -29.13 -4.30 12.67
N ALA A 88 -29.20 -4.63 11.38
CA ALA A 88 -28.81 -5.95 10.87
C ALA A 88 -27.29 -6.14 10.94
N GLY A 89 -26.52 -5.05 10.85
CA GLY A 89 -25.06 -5.05 10.88
C GLY A 89 -24.43 -5.65 9.62
N GLU A 90 -25.16 -5.63 8.50
CA GLU A 90 -24.69 -6.13 7.20
C GLU A 90 -24.48 -4.96 6.25
N PHE A 91 -23.33 -4.95 5.58
CA PHE A 91 -22.95 -3.89 4.65
C PHE A 91 -22.31 -4.49 3.41
N GLU A 92 -22.68 -3.98 2.23
CA GLU A 92 -22.07 -4.34 0.96
C GLU A 92 -21.62 -3.10 0.20
N TRP A 93 -20.40 -3.16 -0.32
CA TRP A 93 -19.85 -2.18 -1.24
C TRP A 93 -19.42 -2.86 -2.53
N VAL A 94 -19.70 -2.20 -3.65
CA VAL A 94 -19.40 -2.65 -5.01
C VAL A 94 -18.62 -1.57 -5.73
N GLY A 95 -17.71 -1.95 -6.62
CA GLY A 95 -16.76 -0.96 -7.14
C GLY A 95 -16.03 -1.32 -8.42
N THR A 96 -15.52 -0.25 -9.04
CA THR A 96 -14.65 -0.32 -10.23
C THR A 96 -13.21 -0.06 -9.83
N GLY A 97 -12.27 -0.52 -10.66
CA GLY A 97 -10.87 -0.24 -10.47
C GLY A 97 -10.09 -0.11 -11.76
N VAL A 98 -8.81 0.20 -11.61
CA VAL A 98 -7.81 0.13 -12.67
C VAL A 98 -6.75 -0.85 -12.21
N GLU A 99 -6.39 -1.77 -13.09
CA GLU A 99 -5.39 -2.82 -12.89
C GLU A 99 -4.19 -2.57 -13.79
N ARG A 100 -3.01 -2.84 -13.26
CA ARG A 100 -1.77 -2.93 -14.01
C ARG A 100 -1.10 -4.25 -13.69
N TRP A 101 -0.54 -4.88 -14.71
CA TRP A 101 0.18 -6.13 -14.53
C TRP A 101 1.47 -6.15 -15.36
N ILE A 102 2.44 -6.87 -14.84
CA ILE A 102 3.72 -7.16 -15.47
C ILE A 102 3.90 -8.68 -15.36
N SER A 103 4.24 -9.35 -16.45
CA SER A 103 4.66 -10.74 -16.40
C SER A 103 5.98 -10.94 -17.13
N SER A 104 6.88 -11.73 -16.58
CA SER A 104 8.07 -12.22 -17.25
C SER A 104 8.08 -13.74 -17.26
N GLU A 105 8.60 -14.31 -18.33
CA GLU A 105 8.84 -15.74 -18.43
C GLU A 105 10.25 -15.94 -18.95
N SER A 106 11.06 -16.67 -18.19
CA SER A 106 12.40 -17.12 -18.58
C SER A 106 12.41 -18.63 -18.68
N SER A 107 12.80 -19.16 -19.84
CA SER A 107 12.93 -20.59 -20.08
C SER A 107 14.35 -20.95 -20.49
N ALA A 108 14.92 -21.95 -19.83
CA ALA A 108 16.25 -22.49 -20.17
C ALA A 108 16.17 -24.00 -20.35
N GLU A 109 16.69 -24.49 -21.48
CA GLU A 109 16.90 -25.92 -21.73
C GLU A 109 18.40 -26.24 -21.70
N SER A 110 18.76 -27.37 -21.09
CA SER A 110 20.16 -27.81 -21.06
C SER A 110 20.70 -27.97 -22.49
N GLY A 111 21.73 -27.20 -22.85
CA GLY A 111 22.33 -27.24 -24.18
C GLY A 111 21.70 -26.29 -25.22
N ALA A 112 20.72 -25.46 -24.83
CA ALA A 112 20.17 -24.39 -25.66
C ALA A 112 20.39 -23.00 -25.02
N SER A 113 20.20 -21.95 -25.81
CA SER A 113 20.19 -20.57 -25.30
C SER A 113 18.92 -20.31 -24.48
N ALA A 114 19.03 -19.52 -23.42
CA ALA A 114 17.87 -19.10 -22.64
C ALA A 114 16.98 -18.15 -23.46
N HIS A 115 15.67 -18.24 -23.25
CA HIS A 115 14.67 -17.35 -23.83
C HIS A 115 13.96 -16.58 -22.72
N ASP A 116 14.03 -15.26 -22.79
CA ASP A 116 13.35 -14.35 -21.86
C ASP A 116 12.27 -13.56 -22.59
N THR A 117 11.07 -13.55 -22.04
CA THR A 117 9.96 -12.72 -22.51
C THR A 117 9.44 -11.86 -21.37
N ARG A 118 9.07 -10.61 -21.69
CA ARG A 118 8.50 -9.67 -20.73
C ARG A 118 7.26 -9.03 -21.34
N THR A 119 6.14 -9.10 -20.63
CA THR A 119 4.87 -8.50 -21.03
C THR A 119 4.43 -7.50 -19.97
N VAL A 120 3.94 -6.34 -20.41
CA VAL A 120 3.38 -5.30 -19.54
C VAL A 120 2.02 -4.92 -20.07
N GLY A 121 1.01 -4.87 -19.20
CA GLY A 121 -0.34 -4.49 -19.56
C GLY A 121 -1.04 -3.66 -18.48
N ALA A 122 -2.11 -2.99 -18.89
CA ALA A 122 -3.00 -2.26 -18.00
C ALA A 122 -4.44 -2.37 -18.50
N GLY A 123 -5.41 -2.35 -17.59
CA GLY A 123 -6.83 -2.52 -17.90
C GLY A 123 -7.75 -1.90 -16.85
N ARG A 124 -9.04 -1.79 -17.17
CA ARG A 124 -10.07 -1.40 -16.21
C ARG A 124 -10.72 -2.65 -15.62
N VAL A 125 -10.92 -2.64 -14.30
CA VAL A 125 -11.69 -3.65 -13.57
C VAL A 125 -13.15 -3.19 -13.52
N ALA A 126 -14.05 -4.02 -14.03
CA ALA A 126 -15.49 -3.71 -14.10
C ALA A 126 -16.11 -3.54 -12.70
N SER A 127 -17.22 -2.78 -12.63
CA SER A 127 -17.91 -2.44 -11.36
C SER A 127 -18.48 -3.65 -10.63
N SER A 128 -18.83 -4.68 -11.38
CA SER A 128 -19.33 -5.95 -10.88
C SER A 128 -18.21 -6.87 -10.40
N ALA A 129 -16.94 -6.54 -10.67
CA ALA A 129 -15.82 -7.45 -10.46
C ALA A 129 -15.14 -7.26 -9.10
N VAL A 130 -15.50 -6.26 -8.28
CA VAL A 130 -14.96 -6.13 -6.91
C VAL A 130 -16.10 -5.89 -5.92
N THR A 131 -16.22 -6.79 -4.96
CA THR A 131 -17.22 -6.72 -3.89
C THR A 131 -16.55 -6.82 -2.54
N PHE A 132 -17.04 -6.01 -1.60
CA PHE A 132 -16.68 -6.09 -0.19
C PHE A 132 -17.94 -6.18 0.65
N ARG A 133 -18.03 -7.22 1.47
CA ARG A 133 -19.18 -7.48 2.33
C ARG A 133 -18.72 -7.64 3.76
N ILE A 134 -19.46 -7.05 4.69
CA ILE A 134 -19.26 -7.21 6.12
C ILE A 134 -20.57 -7.64 6.77
N LYS A 135 -20.48 -8.57 7.72
CA LYS A 135 -21.55 -8.97 8.62
C LYS A 135 -21.04 -8.89 10.06
N LEU A 136 -21.31 -7.78 10.73
CA LEU A 136 -20.83 -7.49 12.08
C LEU A 136 -21.28 -8.53 13.11
N LYS A 137 -22.52 -9.03 13.00
CA LYS A 137 -23.07 -10.06 13.91
C LYS A 137 -22.33 -11.39 13.81
N GLU A 138 -21.87 -11.71 12.61
CA GLU A 138 -21.14 -12.96 12.33
C GLU A 138 -19.62 -12.78 12.48
N GLY A 139 -19.14 -11.53 12.69
CA GLY A 139 -17.72 -11.21 12.65
C GLY A 139 -17.09 -11.52 11.29
N LEU A 140 -17.88 -11.53 10.22
CA LEU A 140 -17.46 -11.96 8.90
C LEU A 140 -17.19 -10.75 8.01
N ALA A 141 -16.05 -10.75 7.32
CA ALA A 141 -15.89 -9.96 6.12
C ALA A 141 -15.45 -10.84 4.95
N ALA A 142 -15.95 -10.51 3.77
CA ALA A 142 -15.55 -11.14 2.53
C ALA A 142 -15.16 -10.05 1.55
N PHE A 143 -13.93 -10.12 1.06
CA PHE A 143 -13.51 -9.42 -0.13
C PHE A 143 -13.43 -10.44 -1.25
N GLY A 144 -14.11 -10.20 -2.36
CA GLY A 144 -14.17 -11.15 -3.46
C GLY A 144 -14.27 -10.48 -4.81
N PRO A 145 -13.66 -11.06 -5.85
CA PRO A 145 -14.00 -10.67 -7.19
C PRO A 145 -15.47 -11.02 -7.40
N GLY A 146 -16.30 -10.06 -7.78
CA GLY A 146 -17.64 -10.42 -8.25
C GLY A 146 -17.54 -11.19 -9.57
N ALA A 147 -18.61 -11.86 -9.99
CA ALA A 147 -18.59 -12.76 -11.14
C ALA A 147 -18.00 -12.07 -12.39
N ASN A 148 -16.86 -12.57 -12.86
CA ASN A 148 -16.12 -11.99 -13.99
C ASN A 148 -16.76 -12.42 -15.32
N ASP A 149 -17.34 -11.47 -16.06
CA ASP A 149 -17.71 -11.65 -17.48
C ASP A 149 -16.74 -10.94 -18.46
N ALA A 150 -15.72 -10.22 -17.96
CA ALA A 150 -14.82 -9.44 -18.82
C ALA A 150 -13.44 -10.08 -18.97
N SER A 151 -13.07 -10.41 -20.21
CA SER A 151 -11.69 -10.75 -20.60
C SER A 151 -10.86 -9.47 -20.70
N PRO A 152 -9.69 -9.36 -20.04
CA PRO A 152 -8.83 -8.19 -20.20
C PRO A 152 -8.25 -8.12 -21.60
N THR A 153 -8.12 -6.89 -22.11
CA THR A 153 -7.38 -6.59 -23.33
C THR A 153 -5.96 -6.19 -22.93
N GLY A 154 -4.95 -6.91 -23.39
CA GLY A 154 -3.54 -6.60 -23.15
C GLY A 154 -2.75 -6.60 -24.46
N GLN A 155 -1.76 -5.72 -24.58
CA GLN A 155 -0.77 -5.75 -25.66
C GLN A 155 0.45 -6.54 -25.21
N THR A 156 0.90 -7.48 -26.03
CA THR A 156 2.13 -8.27 -25.80
C THR A 156 3.27 -7.71 -26.64
N SER A 157 4.38 -7.33 -26.03
CA SER A 157 5.62 -6.92 -26.72
C SER A 157 6.76 -7.86 -26.34
N GLY A 158 7.13 -8.80 -27.21
CA GLY A 158 8.27 -9.69 -26.98
C GLY A 158 9.48 -9.31 -27.84
N TRP A 159 10.68 -9.31 -27.25
CA TRP A 159 11.95 -9.33 -27.98
C TRP A 159 12.39 -10.79 -28.16
N ILE A 160 12.91 -11.12 -29.35
CA ILE A 160 13.33 -12.46 -29.75
C ILE A 160 14.84 -12.46 -29.91
N GLY A 161 15.54 -13.39 -29.23
CA GLY A 161 16.94 -13.69 -29.50
C GLY A 161 17.14 -14.47 -30.80
N ALA A 162 18.13 -14.05 -31.58
CA ALA A 162 18.93 -14.71 -32.63
C ALA A 162 18.31 -15.62 -33.72
N GLU A 163 16.99 -15.81 -33.83
CA GLU A 163 16.38 -16.37 -35.05
C GLU A 163 15.39 -15.37 -35.70
N PRO A 164 15.73 -14.76 -36.86
CA PRO A 164 14.94 -13.66 -37.44
C PRO A 164 13.50 -14.00 -37.87
N ASN A 165 13.10 -15.27 -37.94
CA ASN A 165 11.96 -15.69 -38.77
C ASN A 165 10.82 -16.45 -38.08
N ARG A 166 10.75 -16.53 -36.74
CA ARG A 166 9.57 -17.09 -36.04
C ARG A 166 8.90 -16.06 -35.13
N ARG A 167 7.88 -15.37 -35.65
CA ARG A 167 6.91 -14.64 -34.82
C ARG A 167 5.91 -15.63 -34.24
N SER A 168 6.15 -16.15 -33.04
CA SER A 168 5.09 -16.81 -32.26
C SER A 168 4.31 -15.75 -31.47
N VAL A 169 3.05 -15.53 -31.83
CA VAL A 169 2.12 -14.74 -31.02
C VAL A 169 1.59 -15.66 -29.91
N SER A 170 2.23 -15.64 -28.74
CA SER A 170 1.65 -16.27 -27.55
C SER A 170 0.51 -15.41 -27.02
N ARG A 171 -0.70 -15.96 -26.94
CA ARG A 171 -1.79 -15.33 -26.19
C ARG A 171 -1.53 -15.57 -24.71
N THR A 172 -0.92 -14.59 -24.05
CA THR A 172 -0.84 -14.58 -22.59
C THR A 172 -2.24 -14.30 -22.05
N THR A 173 -2.88 -15.29 -21.44
CA THR A 173 -4.14 -15.07 -20.73
C THR A 173 -3.81 -14.20 -19.50
N PRO A 174 -4.32 -12.97 -19.41
CA PRO A 174 -4.06 -12.09 -18.26
C PRO A 174 -4.53 -12.79 -16.99
N LEU A 175 -3.66 -12.82 -15.98
CA LEU A 175 -3.85 -13.49 -14.70
C LEU A 175 -4.85 -12.75 -13.81
N LEU A 176 -6.08 -12.58 -14.28
CA LEU A 176 -7.19 -12.08 -13.44
C LEU A 176 -7.61 -13.10 -12.36
N ARG A 177 -6.93 -14.25 -12.29
CA ARG A 177 -7.04 -15.25 -11.22
C ARG A 177 -6.29 -14.86 -9.93
N ALA A 178 -5.51 -13.78 -9.95
CA ALA A 178 -4.76 -13.30 -8.78
C ALA A 178 -5.55 -12.32 -7.90
N VAL A 179 -6.87 -12.20 -8.06
CA VAL A 179 -7.66 -11.65 -6.97
C VAL A 179 -7.60 -12.68 -5.85
N PRO A 180 -7.16 -12.34 -4.62
CA PRO A 180 -7.22 -13.26 -3.50
C PRO A 180 -8.67 -13.69 -3.36
N THR A 181 -8.98 -14.86 -3.90
CA THR A 181 -10.21 -15.55 -3.62
C THR A 181 -9.95 -16.06 -2.23
N LEU A 182 -10.26 -15.23 -1.23
CA LEU A 182 -10.25 -15.62 0.18
C LEU A 182 -11.20 -16.80 0.28
N TYR A 183 -10.62 -17.98 0.15
CA TYR A 183 -11.33 -19.23 -0.04
C TYR A 183 -12.14 -19.46 1.23
N LYS A 184 -13.46 -19.63 1.08
CA LYS A 184 -14.40 -19.95 2.16
C LYS A 184 -14.14 -21.35 2.78
N GLY A 185 -13.05 -22.02 2.41
CA GLY A 185 -12.90 -23.47 2.53
C GLY A 185 -11.87 -23.96 3.54
N ASP A 186 -11.01 -23.12 4.11
CA ASP A 186 -10.15 -23.56 5.22
C ASP A 186 -10.20 -22.57 6.39
N GLN A 187 -10.92 -22.99 7.42
CA GLN A 187 -11.44 -22.15 8.51
C GLN A 187 -10.39 -21.72 9.56
N ARG A 188 -9.13 -21.41 9.23
CA ARG A 188 -8.11 -21.23 10.29
C ARG A 188 -7.17 -20.03 10.25
N SER A 189 -7.21 -19.13 9.28
CA SER A 189 -6.36 -17.92 9.32
C SER A 189 -7.17 -16.62 9.28
N GLY A 190 -7.41 -16.07 10.47
CA GLY A 190 -7.65 -14.63 10.66
C GLY A 190 -9.09 -14.16 10.50
N TRP A 191 -9.96 -14.54 11.44
CA TRP A 191 -11.17 -13.76 11.69
C TRP A 191 -10.73 -12.41 12.27
N TRP A 192 -11.05 -11.32 11.58
CA TRP A 192 -10.82 -9.98 12.09
C TRP A 192 -11.97 -9.62 13.02
N ASP A 193 -11.66 -9.05 14.18
CA ASP A 193 -12.69 -8.59 15.11
C ASP A 193 -13.27 -7.25 14.62
N PHE A 194 -14.35 -7.32 13.84
CA PHE A 194 -15.08 -6.14 13.35
C PHE A 194 -15.91 -5.44 14.43
N ARG A 195 -15.73 -5.78 15.72
CA ARG A 195 -16.32 -5.03 16.84
C ARG A 195 -15.64 -3.67 17.07
N ALA A 196 -14.51 -3.41 16.41
CA ALA A 196 -13.92 -2.08 16.36
C ALA A 196 -14.64 -1.16 15.33
N PRO A 197 -14.61 0.16 15.54
CA PRO A 197 -14.91 1.14 14.51
C PRO A 197 -14.17 0.86 13.19
N PRO A 198 -14.73 1.26 12.04
CA PRO A 198 -14.05 1.09 10.76
C PRO A 198 -12.70 1.81 10.78
N GLY A 199 -11.66 1.11 10.37
CA GLY A 199 -10.31 1.63 10.16
C GLY A 199 -9.72 1.07 8.87
N VAL A 200 -8.42 1.22 8.66
CA VAL A 200 -7.73 0.62 7.51
C VAL A 200 -7.69 -0.90 7.68
N ILE A 201 -8.30 -1.62 6.75
CA ILE A 201 -8.35 -3.09 6.74
C ILE A 201 -7.27 -3.59 5.78
N THR A 202 -6.41 -4.50 6.24
CA THR A 202 -5.41 -5.14 5.38
C THR A 202 -5.66 -6.64 5.32
N PHE A 203 -5.92 -7.18 4.13
CA PHE A 203 -5.85 -8.60 3.85
C PHE A 203 -4.49 -8.91 3.26
N ALA A 204 -3.81 -9.94 3.75
CA ALA A 204 -2.57 -10.42 3.17
C ALA A 204 -2.60 -11.95 3.08
N ASP A 205 -2.01 -12.49 2.02
CA ASP A 205 -1.91 -13.92 1.75
C ASP A 205 -0.49 -14.19 1.24
N ASP A 206 0.31 -14.94 1.98
CA ASP A 206 1.63 -15.41 1.54
C ASP A 206 1.61 -16.93 1.55
N ARG A 207 1.66 -17.54 0.37
CA ARG A 207 1.58 -18.99 0.17
C ARG A 207 2.72 -19.45 -0.70
N THR A 208 3.44 -20.45 -0.22
CA THR A 208 4.39 -21.22 -1.02
C THR A 208 3.89 -22.65 -1.13
N THR A 209 3.74 -23.15 -2.35
CA THR A 209 3.32 -24.53 -2.64
C THR A 209 4.33 -25.17 -3.58
N GLN A 210 4.73 -26.40 -3.26
CA GLN A 210 5.54 -27.21 -4.15
C GLN A 210 4.80 -28.52 -4.39
N LYS A 211 4.62 -28.88 -5.67
CA LYS A 211 3.95 -30.11 -6.07
C LYS A 211 4.80 -30.86 -7.08
N THR A 212 5.00 -32.15 -6.84
CA THR A 212 5.64 -33.05 -7.81
C THR A 212 4.54 -33.81 -8.52
N GLU A 213 4.48 -33.72 -9.86
CA GLU A 213 3.54 -34.47 -10.70
C GLU A 213 4.33 -35.12 -11.83
N GLY A 214 4.23 -36.45 -11.98
CA GLY A 214 4.97 -37.19 -13.00
C GLY A 214 6.49 -37.05 -12.85
N ASP A 215 7.16 -36.59 -13.90
CA ASP A 215 8.60 -36.34 -13.97
C ASP A 215 8.98 -34.86 -13.72
N GLY A 216 8.00 -34.04 -13.31
CA GLY A 216 8.17 -32.61 -13.10
C GLY A 216 7.95 -32.17 -11.65
N THR A 217 8.56 -31.04 -11.30
CA THR A 217 8.32 -30.31 -10.05
C THR A 217 7.79 -28.92 -10.37
N HIS A 218 6.68 -28.57 -9.74
CA HIS A 218 6.02 -27.27 -9.86
C HIS A 218 6.13 -26.52 -8.53
N GLY A 219 6.84 -25.40 -8.54
CA GLY A 219 6.87 -24.44 -7.44
C GLY A 219 5.92 -23.28 -7.71
N TYR A 220 5.21 -22.84 -6.67
CA TYR A 220 4.34 -21.66 -6.68
C TYR A 220 4.64 -20.83 -5.44
N VAL A 221 5.05 -19.58 -5.63
CA VAL A 221 5.12 -18.58 -4.57
C VAL A 221 4.10 -17.50 -4.91
N TYR A 222 3.09 -17.34 -4.07
CA TYR A 222 2.05 -16.32 -4.22
C TYR A 222 2.10 -15.39 -3.01
N ARG A 223 2.13 -14.09 -3.28
CA ARG A 223 1.96 -13.05 -2.27
C ARG A 223 0.87 -12.10 -2.74
N GLY A 224 -0.16 -11.92 -1.95
CA GLY A 224 -1.25 -10.99 -2.20
C GLY A 224 -1.43 -10.06 -1.00
N ARG A 225 -1.76 -8.80 -1.27
CA ARG A 225 -2.13 -7.81 -0.27
C ARG A 225 -3.29 -6.98 -0.80
N VAL A 226 -4.32 -6.80 0.00
CA VAL A 226 -5.42 -5.85 -0.24
C VAL A 226 -5.48 -4.90 0.94
N VAL A 227 -5.51 -3.61 0.71
CA VAL A 227 -5.70 -2.58 1.72
C VAL A 227 -6.98 -1.83 1.39
N LEU A 228 -7.93 -1.78 2.32
CA LEU A 228 -9.17 -1.01 2.21
C LEU A 228 -9.13 0.12 3.24
N SER A 229 -9.33 1.35 2.78
CA SER A 229 -9.37 2.53 3.64
C SER A 229 -10.75 3.18 3.59
N PRO A 230 -11.37 3.45 4.74
CA PRO A 230 -12.72 3.98 4.78
C PRO A 230 -12.73 5.47 4.38
N VAL A 231 -13.76 5.86 3.65
CA VAL A 231 -14.08 7.26 3.34
C VAL A 231 -15.37 7.62 4.05
N TYR A 232 -15.28 8.64 4.89
CA TYR A 232 -16.42 9.16 5.66
C TYR A 232 -17.11 10.31 4.91
N ALA A 233 -18.41 10.48 5.12
CA ALA A 233 -19.20 11.52 4.48
C ALA A 233 -18.82 12.92 4.96
N GLU A 234 -18.41 13.01 6.22
CA GLU A 234 -18.32 14.24 6.99
C GLU A 234 -16.89 14.69 7.28
N LEU A 235 -15.90 13.80 7.15
CA LEU A 235 -14.49 14.10 7.43
C LEU A 235 -13.58 13.83 6.24
N GLU A 236 -12.51 14.61 6.14
CA GLU A 236 -11.34 14.29 5.32
C GLU A 236 -10.04 14.66 6.06
N CYS A 237 -9.00 13.85 5.86
CA CYS A 237 -7.64 14.22 6.25
C CYS A 237 -6.93 14.77 5.00
N ALA A 238 -6.71 16.07 4.96
CA ALA A 238 -6.05 16.73 3.83
C ALA A 238 -4.53 16.73 4.03
N VAL A 239 -3.80 16.23 3.04
CA VAL A 239 -2.32 16.24 3.03
C VAL A 239 -1.84 17.28 2.03
N THR A 240 -0.90 18.12 2.46
CA THR A 240 -0.25 19.13 1.63
C THR A 240 1.26 18.96 1.73
N ILE A 241 1.96 19.01 0.58
CA ILE A 241 3.41 18.93 0.53
C ILE A 241 3.92 20.10 -0.30
N GLU A 242 4.65 21.00 0.35
CA GLU A 242 5.16 22.22 -0.29
C GLU A 242 6.34 21.89 -1.21
N GLY A 243 6.37 22.50 -2.40
CA GLY A 243 7.41 22.26 -3.40
C GLY A 243 7.39 20.86 -4.04
N TYR A 244 6.35 20.05 -3.78
CA TYR A 244 6.28 18.65 -4.20
C TYR A 244 6.47 18.43 -5.72
N ALA A 245 5.87 19.29 -6.56
CA ALA A 245 5.91 19.12 -8.01
C ALA A 245 7.34 19.23 -8.57
N ASP A 246 8.17 20.06 -7.95
CA ASP A 246 9.53 20.41 -8.38
C ASP A 246 10.61 19.68 -7.59
N TRP A 247 10.23 18.94 -6.55
CA TRP A 247 11.19 18.31 -5.67
C TRP A 247 11.87 17.11 -6.32
N LEU A 248 13.19 17.05 -6.15
CA LEU A 248 14.03 15.93 -6.56
C LEU A 248 14.82 15.43 -5.33
N PRO A 249 14.87 14.11 -5.10
CA PRO A 249 15.66 13.51 -4.05
C PRO A 249 17.15 13.73 -4.34
N LYS A 250 17.81 14.45 -3.45
CA LYS A 250 19.24 14.74 -3.49
C LYS A 250 19.86 14.36 -2.15
N GLY A 251 20.86 13.49 -2.20
CA GLY A 251 21.77 13.23 -1.09
C GLY A 251 22.74 14.38 -0.86
N SER A 252 23.48 14.34 0.25
CA SER A 252 24.48 15.35 0.57
C SER A 252 25.83 14.98 -0.04
N ILE A 253 26.34 15.81 -0.96
CA ILE A 253 27.66 15.60 -1.57
C ILE A 253 28.79 15.85 -0.57
N ARG A 254 28.64 16.86 0.29
CA ARG A 254 29.69 17.30 1.23
C ARG A 254 29.83 16.37 2.42
N ASP A 255 28.73 15.77 2.86
CA ASP A 255 28.67 14.94 4.05
C ASP A 255 27.62 13.84 3.83
N PRO A 256 28.01 12.66 3.31
CA PRO A 256 27.09 11.60 2.90
C PRO A 256 26.22 11.04 4.02
N GLU A 257 26.61 11.21 5.28
CA GLU A 257 25.81 10.75 6.44
C GLU A 257 24.68 11.73 6.78
N LYS A 258 24.69 12.92 6.16
CA LYS A 258 23.67 13.95 6.36
C LYS A 258 22.67 14.01 5.21
N PRO A 259 21.41 14.37 5.49
CA PRO A 259 20.42 14.66 4.46
C PRO A 259 20.90 15.76 3.50
N GLY A 260 20.72 15.55 2.20
CA GLY A 260 21.01 16.58 1.19
C GLY A 260 19.81 17.50 0.93
N SER A 261 18.65 16.87 0.77
CA SER A 261 17.34 17.49 0.58
C SER A 261 16.31 16.84 1.49
N ALA A 262 15.10 17.37 1.53
CA ALA A 262 13.98 16.93 2.34
C ALA A 262 12.65 17.35 1.70
N LEU A 263 11.53 17.05 2.31
CA LEU A 263 10.20 17.56 1.96
C LEU A 263 9.45 17.86 3.25
N PHE A 264 8.52 18.81 3.18
CA PHE A 264 7.65 19.13 4.30
C PHE A 264 6.21 18.77 3.96
N ALA A 265 5.64 17.83 4.71
CA ALA A 265 4.27 17.37 4.59
C ALA A 265 3.46 17.84 5.80
N ARG A 266 2.29 18.42 5.55
CA ARG A 266 1.32 18.79 6.58
C ARG A 266 0.02 18.03 6.36
N ALA A 267 -0.46 17.39 7.41
CA ALA A 267 -1.73 16.70 7.48
C ALA A 267 -2.71 17.50 8.35
N VAL A 268 -3.92 17.71 7.87
CA VAL A 268 -4.97 18.46 8.60
C VAL A 268 -6.27 17.68 8.54
N LEU A 269 -6.87 17.39 9.70
CA LEU A 269 -8.22 16.84 9.74
C LEU A 269 -9.24 17.97 9.55
N ARG A 270 -10.14 17.79 8.59
CA ARG A 270 -11.15 18.79 8.24
C ARG A 270 -12.54 18.16 8.24
N SER A 271 -13.52 18.97 8.63
CA SER A 271 -14.90 18.67 8.30
C SER A 271 -15.19 19.07 6.86
N LYS A 272 -15.86 18.19 6.12
CA LYS A 272 -16.28 18.44 4.72
C LYS A 272 -17.36 19.52 4.62
N ASN A 273 -18.04 19.84 5.71
CA ASN A 273 -19.00 20.96 5.77
C ASN A 273 -18.37 22.29 6.22
N GLY A 274 -17.06 22.31 6.49
CA GLY A 274 -16.31 23.50 6.91
C GLY A 274 -16.45 23.89 8.38
N ARG A 275 -17.21 23.15 9.19
CA ARG A 275 -17.42 23.43 10.62
C ARG A 275 -16.40 22.71 11.50
N SER A 276 -15.65 23.47 12.30
CA SER A 276 -14.59 22.92 13.16
C SER A 276 -15.13 22.17 14.37
N GLU A 277 -16.32 22.55 14.84
CA GLU A 277 -17.05 21.95 15.96
C GLU A 277 -17.53 20.52 15.66
N ASP A 278 -17.64 20.17 14.38
CA ASP A 278 -18.03 18.82 13.93
C ASP A 278 -16.82 17.86 13.87
N ILE A 279 -15.61 18.36 14.13
CA ILE A 279 -14.38 17.56 14.10
C ILE A 279 -14.23 16.81 15.44
N PRO A 280 -14.25 15.47 15.44
CA PRO A 280 -14.06 14.68 16.65
C PRO A 280 -12.64 14.84 17.23
N GLU A 281 -12.47 14.44 18.49
CA GLU A 281 -11.14 14.42 19.09
C GLU A 281 -10.22 13.43 18.36
N VAL A 282 -9.04 13.93 17.99
CA VAL A 282 -7.98 13.13 17.37
C VAL A 282 -7.13 12.47 18.45
N ASP A 283 -6.90 11.18 18.32
CA ASP A 283 -5.93 10.45 19.15
C ASP A 283 -4.52 10.73 18.64
N ARG A 284 -4.26 10.46 17.36
CA ARG A 284 -2.96 10.71 16.73
C ARG A 284 -3.00 10.86 15.22
N PHE A 285 -1.97 11.47 14.65
CA PHE A 285 -1.60 11.29 13.25
C PHE A 285 -0.44 10.32 13.14
N ARG A 286 -0.49 9.42 12.15
CA ARG A 286 0.59 8.49 11.80
C ARG A 286 1.08 8.78 10.39
N PHE A 287 2.39 8.90 10.24
CA PHE A 287 3.10 9.02 8.97
C PHE A 287 3.92 7.74 8.76
N GLU A 288 3.84 7.17 7.56
CA GLU A 288 4.56 5.96 7.18
C GLU A 288 5.20 6.16 5.80
N LEU A 289 6.50 5.87 5.72
CA LEU A 289 7.24 5.72 4.47
C LEU A 289 7.21 4.25 4.07
N LEU A 290 6.59 3.97 2.92
CA LEU A 290 6.38 2.65 2.37
C LEU A 290 7.23 2.47 1.11
N ASP A 291 7.62 1.22 0.81
CA ASP A 291 8.42 0.88 -0.38
C ASP A 291 9.64 1.81 -0.59
N THR A 292 10.24 2.22 0.53
CA THR A 292 11.39 3.11 0.53
C THR A 292 12.61 2.39 -0.03
N SER A 293 13.27 3.00 -1.00
CA SER A 293 14.49 2.44 -1.58
C SER A 293 15.59 2.33 -0.53
N ARG A 294 16.44 1.33 -0.76
CA ARG A 294 17.66 1.02 0.01
C ARG A 294 18.77 0.60 -0.95
N GLU A 295 18.56 0.89 -2.23
CA GLU A 295 19.47 0.41 -3.24
C GLU A 295 20.71 1.29 -3.17
N PRO A 296 21.90 0.70 -3.01
CA PRO A 296 23.12 1.47 -3.02
C PRO A 296 23.25 2.18 -4.39
N GLY A 297 22.96 3.49 -4.42
CA GLY A 297 23.22 4.39 -5.53
C GLY A 297 22.58 4.00 -6.87
N VAL A 298 21.30 4.32 -7.07
CA VAL A 298 20.68 4.26 -8.41
C VAL A 298 21.16 5.41 -9.33
N CYS A 299 21.95 6.35 -8.79
CA CYS A 299 22.75 7.31 -9.54
C CYS A 299 24.25 7.20 -9.19
N LEU A 300 24.83 6.01 -9.39
CA LEU A 300 26.28 5.80 -9.57
C LEU A 300 27.17 6.34 -8.43
N ASN A 301 27.09 5.70 -7.25
CA ASN A 301 28.18 5.65 -6.26
C ASN A 301 28.80 7.02 -5.87
N TRP A 302 28.17 7.71 -4.92
CA TRP A 302 28.89 8.65 -4.06
C TRP A 302 28.41 8.53 -2.61
N PRO A 303 29.29 8.14 -1.65
CA PRO A 303 30.66 7.67 -1.86
C PRO A 303 30.68 6.29 -2.54
N LEU A 304 31.71 6.06 -3.37
CA LEU A 304 31.93 4.88 -4.23
C LEU A 304 31.98 3.50 -3.52
N ALA A 305 31.83 3.48 -2.19
CA ALA A 305 31.91 2.28 -1.35
C ALA A 305 30.73 2.14 -0.38
N ALA A 306 29.61 2.81 -0.64
CA ALA A 306 28.41 2.66 0.18
C ALA A 306 27.93 1.20 0.17
N LYS A 307 28.03 0.53 1.33
CA LYS A 307 27.50 -0.81 1.60
C LYS A 307 26.21 -0.75 2.40
N ASP A 308 25.61 0.44 2.46
CA ASP A 308 24.54 0.71 3.38
C ASP A 308 23.26 -0.03 2.97
N LYS A 309 22.55 -0.55 3.97
CA LYS A 309 21.23 -1.18 3.84
C LYS A 309 20.14 -0.30 4.46
N ASP A 310 20.50 0.90 4.88
CA ASP A 310 19.59 1.88 5.41
C ASP A 310 18.72 2.47 4.28
N PHE A 311 17.70 3.22 4.71
CA PHE A 311 16.71 3.76 3.82
C PHE A 311 17.17 5.09 3.23
N ASP A 312 16.94 5.27 1.94
CA ASP A 312 17.36 6.49 1.22
C ASP A 312 16.49 7.71 1.59
N LEU A 313 15.28 7.46 2.13
CA LEU A 313 14.38 8.47 2.70
C LEU A 313 14.02 8.11 4.14
N ARG A 314 13.92 9.12 5.01
CA ARG A 314 13.49 8.96 6.41
C ARG A 314 12.69 10.16 6.89
N LEU A 315 11.82 9.96 7.86
CA LEU A 315 11.23 11.04 8.63
C LEU A 315 12.32 11.67 9.51
N ALA A 316 12.40 13.00 9.51
CA ALA A 316 13.32 13.72 10.36
C ALA A 316 12.93 13.54 11.82
N ASP A 317 13.89 13.14 12.64
CA ASP A 317 13.69 13.02 14.08
C ASP A 317 14.09 14.33 14.76
N PHE A 318 13.08 15.11 15.15
CA PHE A 318 13.27 16.33 15.93
C PHE A 318 13.08 16.10 17.42
N ALA A 319 12.69 14.90 17.85
CA ALA A 319 12.67 14.56 19.25
C ALA A 319 14.14 14.38 19.67
N GLY A 320 14.65 15.26 20.51
CA GLY A 320 15.99 15.06 21.07
C GLY A 320 16.06 13.74 21.86
N HIS A 321 17.26 13.40 22.38
CA HIS A 321 17.47 12.21 23.22
C HIS A 321 16.53 12.11 24.45
N SER A 322 15.86 13.20 24.82
CA SER A 322 14.90 13.30 25.91
C SER A 322 13.42 13.13 25.50
N GLY A 323 13.12 12.79 24.23
CA GLY A 323 11.76 12.53 23.75
C GLY A 323 10.86 13.76 23.58
N GLY A 324 11.42 14.97 23.76
CA GLY A 324 10.75 16.24 23.48
C GLY A 324 11.31 16.88 22.21
N LEU A 325 10.49 17.66 21.50
CA LEU A 325 10.92 18.43 20.32
C LEU A 325 12.08 19.35 20.69
N ASP A 326 13.19 19.26 19.95
CA ASP A 326 14.30 20.22 20.03
C ASP A 326 13.98 21.45 19.15
N PRO A 327 13.63 22.60 19.75
CA PRO A 327 13.26 23.78 18.98
C PRO A 327 14.42 24.32 18.14
N ALA A 328 15.67 24.11 18.56
CA ALA A 328 16.84 24.55 17.82
C ALA A 328 17.07 23.67 16.58
N ALA A 329 16.81 22.36 16.68
CA ALA A 329 16.84 21.46 15.53
C ALA A 329 15.74 21.81 14.51
N VAL A 330 14.52 22.06 14.98
CA VAL A 330 13.40 22.52 14.13
C VAL A 330 13.73 23.85 13.46
N GLN A 331 14.22 24.84 14.22
CA GLN A 331 14.54 26.15 13.67
C GLN A 331 15.69 26.09 12.66
N ARG A 332 16.71 25.24 12.91
CA ARG A 332 17.79 24.99 11.96
C ARG A 332 17.27 24.35 10.69
N PHE A 333 16.44 23.31 10.83
CA PHE A 333 15.78 22.67 9.70
C PHE A 333 14.98 23.70 8.89
N LEU A 334 14.09 24.46 9.51
CA LEU A 334 13.28 25.46 8.81
C LEU A 334 14.10 26.56 8.15
N ARG A 335 15.21 26.99 8.76
CA ARG A 335 16.13 27.97 8.17
C ARG A 335 16.83 27.41 6.94
N ASP A 336 17.41 26.23 7.07
CA ASP A 336 18.17 25.58 6.00
C ASP A 336 17.23 25.11 4.86
N TRP A 337 16.00 24.75 5.22
CA TRP A 337 14.96 24.23 4.34
C TRP A 337 14.16 25.32 3.63
N GLY A 338 13.72 26.35 4.36
CA GLY A 338 13.03 27.52 3.81
C GLY A 338 13.90 28.31 2.82
N ALA A 339 15.22 28.19 2.92
CA ALA A 339 16.15 28.73 1.94
C ALA A 339 16.31 27.85 0.66
N LYS A 340 15.88 26.57 0.69
CA LYS A 340 16.10 25.59 -0.40
C LYS A 340 14.82 25.12 -1.10
N ALA A 341 13.65 25.17 -0.47
CA ALA A 341 12.37 24.77 -1.07
C ALA A 341 11.73 25.98 -1.79
N ALA A 342 11.81 26.01 -3.12
CA ALA A 342 11.04 26.81 -4.08
C ALA A 342 10.17 27.99 -3.56
N GLY A 343 10.62 29.23 -3.80
CA GLY A 343 9.74 30.38 -4.05
C GLY A 343 9.14 31.12 -2.84
N ASN A 344 9.73 32.28 -2.54
CA ASN A 344 9.06 33.47 -1.97
C ASN A 344 8.35 33.35 -0.60
N ARG A 345 8.82 32.49 0.32
CA ARG A 345 8.51 32.68 1.76
C ARG A 345 9.72 33.26 2.48
N ASP A 346 9.52 34.46 3.02
CA ASP A 346 10.42 35.05 3.99
C ASP A 346 10.37 34.21 5.28
N PRO A 347 11.48 33.65 5.77
CA PRO A 347 11.53 33.01 7.08
C PRO A 347 11.00 33.93 8.19
N ALA A 348 11.06 35.26 8.03
CA ALA A 348 10.47 36.20 8.96
C ALA A 348 8.93 36.25 8.94
N SER A 349 8.26 35.80 7.86
CA SER A 349 6.80 35.60 7.88
C SER A 349 6.39 34.36 8.70
N LEU A 350 7.34 33.49 9.04
CA LEU A 350 7.19 32.43 10.04
C LEU A 350 7.54 32.92 11.46
N LEU A 351 7.91 34.18 11.65
CA LEU A 351 8.34 34.72 12.96
C LEU A 351 7.40 35.80 13.52
N GLY A 352 6.35 36.20 12.78
CA GLY A 352 5.29 37.12 13.24
C GLY A 352 4.27 36.50 14.21
N GLY A 353 4.43 35.21 14.49
CA GLY A 353 3.67 34.38 15.43
C GLY A 353 4.12 32.96 15.15
N VAL A 354 4.84 32.34 16.09
CA VAL A 354 5.53 31.06 15.87
C VAL A 354 4.53 30.06 15.25
N PRO A 355 4.73 29.58 14.01
CA PRO A 355 3.88 28.57 13.43
C PRO A 355 3.96 27.38 14.39
N GLN A 356 2.81 26.97 14.89
CA GLN A 356 2.74 25.77 15.68
C GLN A 356 3.10 24.63 14.72
N PHE A 357 4.23 23.97 15.01
CA PHE A 357 4.65 22.76 14.33
C PHE A 357 4.35 21.57 15.23
N ALA A 358 3.94 20.47 14.62
CA ALA A 358 3.62 19.25 15.33
C ALA A 358 4.32 18.07 14.67
N PHE A 359 5.61 17.87 14.97
CA PHE A 359 6.40 16.80 14.39
C PHE A 359 6.23 15.47 15.15
N PRO A 360 6.32 14.34 14.45
CA PRO A 360 6.14 13.02 15.06
C PRO A 360 7.32 12.64 15.95
N VAL A 361 7.02 11.78 16.92
CA VAL A 361 8.03 10.87 17.48
C VAL A 361 8.29 9.80 16.43
N VAL A 362 9.54 9.68 16.01
CA VAL A 362 9.96 8.84 14.89
C VAL A 362 10.45 7.46 15.37
N THR A 363 10.07 6.41 14.66
CA THR A 363 10.42 5.00 14.94
C THR A 363 10.85 4.29 13.65
N ASP A 364 11.20 3.00 13.75
CA ASP A 364 11.47 2.11 12.62
C ASP A 364 12.53 2.66 11.66
N LYS A 365 13.64 3.17 12.21
CA LYS A 365 14.72 3.84 11.46
C LYS A 365 14.21 4.97 10.56
N GLY A 366 13.27 5.77 11.06
CA GLY A 366 12.73 6.89 10.29
C GLY A 366 11.64 6.52 9.30
N GLN A 367 11.14 5.28 9.29
CA GLN A 367 10.07 4.91 8.36
C GLN A 367 8.66 5.15 8.92
N ARG A 368 8.55 5.38 10.23
CA ARG A 368 7.26 5.62 10.89
C ARG A 368 7.38 6.77 11.86
N GLY A 369 6.32 7.56 11.98
CA GLY A 369 6.26 8.64 12.96
C GLY A 369 4.84 8.90 13.42
N GLU A 370 4.65 9.21 14.71
CA GLU A 370 3.34 9.51 15.28
C GLU A 370 3.32 10.84 16.05
N VAL A 371 2.26 11.62 15.85
CA VAL A 371 1.94 12.81 16.63
C VAL A 371 0.71 12.49 17.48
N VAL A 372 0.94 12.20 18.75
CA VAL A 372 -0.13 11.89 19.72
C VAL A 372 -0.68 13.19 20.31
N GLY A 373 -2.01 13.29 20.44
CA GLY A 373 -2.67 14.51 20.93
C GLY A 373 -2.32 15.74 20.10
N PRO A 374 -2.54 15.72 18.77
CA PRO A 374 -2.10 16.78 17.88
C PRO A 374 -2.73 18.13 18.26
N PRO A 375 -2.00 19.24 18.12
CA PRO A 375 -2.56 20.56 18.34
C PRO A 375 -3.61 20.90 17.28
N LYS A 376 -4.35 21.97 17.56
CA LYS A 376 -5.30 22.57 16.62
C LYS A 376 -4.71 23.85 16.04
N ASP A 377 -4.97 24.10 14.76
CA ASP A 377 -4.57 25.33 14.10
C ASP A 377 -5.48 26.53 14.51
N GLN A 378 -5.26 27.69 13.89
CA GLN A 378 -6.05 28.90 14.15
C GLN A 378 -7.54 28.75 13.79
N SER A 379 -7.88 27.79 12.93
CA SER A 379 -9.26 27.45 12.54
C SER A 379 -9.84 26.31 13.40
N GLY A 380 -9.15 25.90 14.47
CA GLY A 380 -9.57 24.82 15.35
C GLY A 380 -9.39 23.42 14.75
N GLN A 381 -8.69 23.27 13.63
CA GLN A 381 -8.49 22.00 12.93
C GLN A 381 -7.26 21.26 13.47
N PRO A 382 -7.38 19.99 13.91
CA PRO A 382 -6.23 19.20 14.31
C PRO A 382 -5.25 18.99 13.15
N PHE A 383 -3.95 19.14 13.41
CA PHE A 383 -2.92 18.98 12.39
C PHE A 383 -1.65 18.30 12.90
N ALA A 384 -0.87 17.77 11.95
CA ALA A 384 0.45 17.22 12.18
C ALA A 384 1.38 17.52 10.99
N ASP A 385 2.67 17.61 11.27
CA ASP A 385 3.72 17.94 10.32
C ASP A 385 4.74 16.80 10.26
N ALA A 386 5.31 16.55 9.08
CA ALA A 386 6.41 15.62 8.90
C ALA A 386 7.45 16.23 7.95
N ALA A 387 8.70 16.21 8.38
CA ALA A 387 9.82 16.44 7.47
C ALA A 387 10.34 15.09 6.98
N ILE A 388 10.55 14.95 5.68
CA ILE A 388 11.03 13.73 5.04
C ILE A 388 12.40 14.03 4.46
N GLU A 389 13.46 13.54 5.07
CA GLU A 389 14.86 13.73 4.69
C GLU A 389 15.30 12.73 3.63
N CYS A 390 16.17 13.18 2.72
CA CYS A 390 16.74 12.41 1.63
C CYS A 390 18.24 12.28 1.79
N LEU A 391 18.68 11.03 1.90
CA LEU A 391 20.06 10.64 2.13
C LEU A 391 20.78 10.28 0.82
N ASP A 392 20.05 9.77 -0.19
CA ASP A 392 20.62 9.41 -1.49
C ASP A 392 19.93 10.08 -2.69
N PHE A 393 20.67 10.28 -3.77
CA PHE A 393 20.14 10.77 -5.04
C PHE A 393 19.23 9.74 -5.70
N GLY A 394 18.11 10.21 -6.24
CA GLY A 394 17.15 9.30 -6.89
C GLY A 394 16.35 8.44 -5.92
N ALA A 395 16.45 8.69 -4.61
CA ALA A 395 15.70 7.99 -3.58
C ALA A 395 14.18 7.97 -3.86
N LYS A 396 13.53 6.84 -3.58
CA LYS A 396 12.08 6.70 -3.72
C LYS A 396 11.42 6.22 -2.44
N SER A 397 10.18 6.63 -2.23
CA SER A 397 9.28 6.09 -1.21
C SER A 397 7.83 6.38 -1.60
N GLU A 398 6.92 5.96 -0.75
CA GLU A 398 5.50 6.21 -0.78
C GLU A 398 5.04 6.67 0.62
N LEU A 399 4.62 7.93 0.74
CA LEU A 399 4.12 8.49 1.98
C LEU A 399 2.64 8.14 2.17
N ARG A 400 2.35 7.48 3.28
CA ARG A 400 1.00 7.29 3.80
C ARG A 400 0.82 8.11 5.07
N VAL A 401 -0.34 8.75 5.18
CA VAL A 401 -0.74 9.49 6.37
C VAL A 401 -2.08 8.95 6.84
N VAL A 402 -2.23 8.68 8.14
CA VAL A 402 -3.49 8.22 8.74
C VAL A 402 -3.79 9.07 9.96
N CYS A 403 -4.99 9.63 10.04
CA CYS A 403 -5.51 10.29 11.23
C CYS A 403 -6.37 9.29 12.01
N ILE A 404 -6.00 8.97 13.24
CA ILE A 404 -6.78 8.08 14.12
C ILE A 404 -7.53 8.95 15.13
N LEU A 405 -8.85 8.79 15.17
CA LEU A 405 -9.73 9.49 16.11
C LEU A 405 -9.80 8.73 17.44
N LYS A 406 -10.10 9.43 18.54
CA LYS A 406 -10.34 8.79 19.85
C LYS A 406 -11.53 7.84 19.85
N ASP A 407 -12.47 8.04 18.93
CA ASP A 407 -13.60 7.14 18.74
C ASP A 407 -13.24 5.87 17.96
N GLY A 408 -11.97 5.69 17.57
CA GLY A 408 -11.38 4.53 16.90
C GLY A 408 -11.46 4.54 15.38
N ARG A 409 -12.09 5.54 14.75
CA ARG A 409 -12.08 5.66 13.29
C ARG A 409 -10.70 6.04 12.76
N GLU A 410 -10.32 5.49 11.61
CA GLU A 410 -9.09 5.86 10.91
C GLU A 410 -9.42 6.56 9.59
N ILE A 411 -8.86 7.75 9.38
CA ILE A 411 -9.09 8.57 8.19
C ILE A 411 -7.79 8.64 7.40
N LEU A 412 -7.81 8.11 6.18
CA LEU A 412 -6.66 8.16 5.29
C LEU A 412 -6.42 9.60 4.80
N GLY A 413 -5.17 10.02 4.84
CA GLY A 413 -4.71 11.30 4.33
C GLY A 413 -4.73 11.31 2.80
N LEU A 414 -5.33 12.35 2.24
CA LEU A 414 -5.48 12.54 0.80
C LEU A 414 -4.74 13.81 0.38
N MET A 415 -3.76 13.66 -0.50
CA MET A 415 -3.11 14.77 -1.17
C MET A 415 -3.85 15.10 -2.46
N LYS A 416 -4.43 16.30 -2.53
CA LYS A 416 -5.06 16.81 -3.75
C LYS A 416 -4.04 17.66 -4.51
N SER A 417 -3.78 17.32 -5.77
CA SER A 417 -2.84 18.00 -6.65
C SER A 417 -3.43 18.16 -8.04
N GLU A 418 -2.75 18.88 -8.94
CA GLU A 418 -3.14 18.97 -10.36
C GLU A 418 -3.24 17.59 -11.03
N GLY A 419 -2.45 16.62 -10.57
CA GLY A 419 -2.49 15.22 -11.01
C GLY A 419 -3.63 14.40 -10.42
N GLY A 420 -4.55 15.02 -9.68
CA GLY A 420 -5.66 14.38 -8.98
C GLY A 420 -5.37 14.11 -7.50
N GLU A 421 -6.25 13.31 -6.92
CA GLU A 421 -6.23 12.90 -5.51
C GLU A 421 -5.34 11.66 -5.32
N GLN A 422 -4.42 11.73 -4.36
CA GLN A 422 -3.47 10.67 -4.00
C GLN A 422 -3.65 10.30 -2.53
N ASP A 423 -4.02 9.06 -2.30
CA ASP A 423 -4.18 8.43 -0.98
C ASP A 423 -2.88 7.82 -0.45
N ILE A 424 -1.93 7.58 -1.36
CA ILE A 424 -0.53 7.31 -1.09
C ILE A 424 0.27 8.25 -1.99
N VAL A 425 1.09 9.09 -1.39
CA VAL A 425 1.86 10.11 -2.11
C VAL A 425 3.22 9.55 -2.50
N ARG A 426 3.50 9.44 -3.80
CA ARG A 426 4.80 8.96 -4.28
C ARG A 426 5.86 10.02 -4.07
N LEU A 427 6.99 9.65 -3.47
CA LEU A 427 8.13 10.53 -3.27
C LEU A 427 9.32 10.03 -4.10
N PRO A 428 9.91 10.81 -5.01
CA PRO A 428 9.37 12.05 -5.59
C PRO A 428 8.08 11.82 -6.38
N ARG A 429 7.50 12.90 -6.94
CA ARG A 429 6.43 12.80 -7.93
C ARG A 429 6.89 11.92 -9.11
N ARG A 430 6.17 10.85 -9.42
CA ARG A 430 6.48 9.88 -10.50
C ARG A 430 5.28 9.69 -11.43
N ARG A 431 5.53 9.43 -12.71
CA ARG A 431 4.50 9.04 -13.68
C ARG A 431 4.30 7.52 -13.57
N GLY A 432 3.14 7.08 -13.10
CA GLY A 432 2.91 5.64 -12.92
C GLY A 432 3.90 4.98 -11.93
N PRO A 433 4.15 3.67 -12.05
CA PRO A 433 5.06 2.91 -11.17
C PRO A 433 6.53 3.07 -11.56
N ASP A 434 6.85 3.95 -12.51
CA ASP A 434 8.23 4.19 -12.91
C ASP A 434 9.01 4.76 -11.73
N TRP A 435 10.31 4.47 -11.70
CA TRP A 435 11.21 4.89 -10.63
C TRP A 435 11.71 6.32 -10.81
N VAL A 436 11.61 6.84 -12.03
CA VAL A 436 12.17 8.12 -12.40
C VAL A 436 11.23 9.25 -12.00
N ALA A 437 11.80 10.27 -11.34
CA ALA A 437 11.06 11.47 -10.96
C ALA A 437 10.50 12.18 -12.19
N ALA A 438 9.21 12.53 -12.17
CA ALA A 438 8.54 13.24 -13.26
C ALA A 438 9.26 14.56 -13.61
N LYS A 439 9.71 15.29 -12.58
CA LYS A 439 10.47 16.53 -12.75
C LYS A 439 11.79 16.32 -13.48
N TRP A 440 12.48 15.19 -13.22
CA TRP A 440 13.71 14.85 -13.94
C TRP A 440 13.43 14.57 -15.41
N CYS A 441 12.37 13.80 -15.72
CA CYS A 441 11.96 13.56 -17.10
C CYS A 441 11.64 14.87 -17.84
N GLU A 442 10.92 15.78 -17.18
CA GLU A 442 10.62 17.12 -17.69
C GLU A 442 11.89 17.92 -17.99
N ASP A 443 12.84 17.97 -17.05
CA ASP A 443 14.11 18.68 -17.20
C ASP A 443 14.99 18.10 -18.32
N GLN A 444 14.99 16.77 -18.46
CA GLN A 444 15.75 16.07 -19.50
C GLN A 444 15.00 15.98 -20.83
N LYS A 445 13.77 16.49 -20.91
CA LYS A 445 12.89 16.36 -22.10
C LYS A 445 12.69 14.90 -22.52
N VAL A 446 12.68 13.99 -21.55
CA VAL A 446 12.38 12.57 -21.74
C VAL A 446 10.88 12.40 -21.58
N VAL A 447 10.21 11.85 -22.59
CA VAL A 447 8.75 11.69 -22.66
C VAL A 447 8.29 10.49 -21.86
#